data_AF-A0A2G5QHW2-F1
#
_entry.id   AF-A0A2G5QHW2-F1
#
_cell.length_a   1.000
_cell.length_b   1.000
_cell.length_c   1.000
_cell.angle_alpha   90.00
_cell.angle_beta   90.00
_cell.angle_gamma   90.00
#
_symmetry.space_group_name_H-M   'P 1'
#
loop_
_entity.id
_entity.type
_entity.pdbx_description
1 polymer ?
#
loop_
_entity_poly.entity_id
_entity_poly.type
_entity_poly.pdbx_seq_one_letter_code
_entity_poly.pdbx_strand_id
1 'polypeptide(L)'
;MAKPATRPVESAAEDTPSAAQILQFEIAARRERFESYAAATRQVVTYELKLPNEAVVAAVGAPDQLRDARDQLQLVVALTGGAVAKFPGGLIARVPMPAVGRFETLAKPLLEAFLVAMRLDEAPCA
;
A
#
# COMPACT_ATOMS: atom_id res chain seq x y z
N MET A 1 -17.54 27.81 69.63
CA MET A 1 -16.30 28.49 69.20
C MET A 1 -15.69 27.68 68.07
N ALA A 2 -15.79 28.17 66.85
CA ALA A 2 -15.37 27.48 65.63
C ALA A 2 -13.90 27.81 65.29
N LYS A 3 -13.13 26.79 64.91
CA LYS A 3 -11.82 26.93 64.26
C LYS A 3 -11.86 26.11 62.97
N PRO A 4 -11.89 26.71 61.78
CA PRO A 4 -11.70 25.96 60.55
C PRO A 4 -10.20 25.77 60.33
N ALA A 5 -9.77 24.50 60.29
CA ALA A 5 -8.44 24.15 59.81
C ALA A 5 -8.45 24.31 58.28
N THR A 6 -7.72 25.30 57.79
CA THR A 6 -7.37 25.46 56.37
C THR A 6 -6.60 24.22 55.90
N ARG A 7 -7.23 23.43 55.01
CA ARG A 7 -6.51 22.44 54.18
C ARG A 7 -5.53 23.17 53.27
N PRO A 8 -4.27 22.72 53.12
CA PRO A 8 -3.45 23.16 52.01
C PRO A 8 -4.05 22.58 50.73
N VAL A 9 -4.46 23.44 49.81
CA VAL A 9 -4.70 23.07 48.43
C VAL A 9 -3.31 22.90 47.82
N GLU A 10 -2.83 21.67 47.81
CA GLU A 10 -1.68 21.26 47.00
C GLU A 10 -2.09 21.52 45.55
N SER A 11 -1.50 22.55 44.93
CA SER A 11 -1.74 22.82 43.52
C SER A 11 -1.23 21.61 42.75
N ALA A 12 -2.16 20.79 42.27
CA ALA A 12 -1.85 19.84 41.21
C ALA A 12 -1.24 20.67 40.08
N ALA A 13 0.07 20.56 39.91
CA ALA A 13 0.71 21.00 38.69
C ALA A 13 0.00 20.24 37.59
N GLU A 14 -0.81 20.93 36.79
CA GLU A 14 -1.36 20.38 35.56
C GLU A 14 -0.16 20.01 34.70
N ASP A 15 0.16 18.72 34.68
CA ASP A 15 1.23 18.09 33.91
C ASP A 15 0.84 18.11 32.42
N THR A 16 0.61 19.33 31.92
CA THR A 16 0.14 19.57 30.56
C THR A 16 1.35 19.37 29.67
N PRO A 17 1.31 18.38 28.76
CA PRO A 17 2.45 18.10 27.91
C PRO A 17 2.77 19.34 27.09
N SER A 18 4.05 19.72 27.10
CA SER A 18 4.58 20.80 26.27
C SER A 18 4.34 20.51 24.78
N ALA A 19 4.29 21.55 23.96
CA ALA A 19 4.13 21.41 22.51
C ALA A 19 5.19 20.47 21.88
N ALA A 20 6.41 20.45 22.42
CA ALA A 20 7.48 19.55 21.98
C ALA A 20 7.15 18.08 22.29
N GLN A 21 6.57 17.80 23.45
CA GLN A 21 6.13 16.45 23.83
C GLN A 21 4.95 15.99 22.95
N ILE A 22 3.98 16.87 22.69
CA ILE A 22 2.85 16.58 21.79
C ILE A 22 3.36 16.21 20.39
N LEU A 23 4.25 17.03 19.81
CA LEU A 23 4.90 16.76 18.52
C LEU A 23 5.65 15.41 18.51
N GLN A 24 6.33 15.06 19.59
CA GLN A 24 7.05 13.81 19.69
C GLN A 24 6.10 12.60 19.72
N PHE A 25 4.98 12.69 20.44
CA PHE A 25 3.94 11.65 20.43
C PHE A 25 3.31 11.49 19.04
N GLU A 26 3.06 12.59 18.32
CA GLU A 26 2.53 12.54 16.96
C GLU A 26 3.50 11.90 15.96
N ILE A 27 4.80 12.21 16.05
CA ILE A 27 5.85 11.61 15.22
C ILE A 27 5.96 10.11 15.51
N ALA A 28 5.92 9.71 16.78
CA ALA A 28 5.96 8.29 17.17
C ALA A 28 4.75 7.53 16.62
N ALA A 29 3.53 8.06 16.82
CA ALA A 29 2.30 7.46 16.30
C ALA A 29 2.30 7.39 14.76
N ARG A 30 2.89 8.38 14.08
CA ARG A 30 3.05 8.35 12.62
C ARG A 30 4.02 7.25 12.18
N ARG A 31 5.15 7.08 12.86
CA ARG A 31 6.11 6.01 12.59
C ARG A 31 5.50 4.64 12.79
N GLU A 32 4.80 4.43 13.90
CA GLU A 32 4.12 3.17 14.20
C GLU A 32 3.09 2.81 13.12
N ARG A 33 2.31 3.79 12.64
CA ARG A 33 1.40 3.60 11.51
C ARG A 33 2.14 3.24 10.22
N PHE A 34 3.28 3.88 9.94
CA PHE A 34 4.11 3.56 8.77
C PHE A 34 4.73 2.17 8.86
N GLU A 35 5.21 1.77 10.03
CA GLU A 35 5.79 0.43 10.26
C GLU A 35 4.72 -0.65 10.15
N SER A 36 3.53 -0.40 10.69
CA SER A 36 2.37 -1.28 10.53
C SER A 36 1.97 -1.42 9.06
N TYR A 37 1.97 -0.32 8.31
CA TYR A 37 1.69 -0.33 6.87
C TYR A 37 2.78 -1.08 6.10
N ALA A 38 4.05 -0.81 6.40
CA ALA A 38 5.20 -1.49 5.80
C ALA A 38 5.16 -3.00 6.06
N ALA A 39 4.84 -3.42 7.28
CA ALA A 39 4.64 -4.81 7.66
C ALA A 39 3.47 -5.45 6.90
N ALA A 40 2.33 -4.74 6.76
CA ALA A 40 1.17 -5.22 6.02
C ALA A 40 1.44 -5.34 4.50
N THR A 41 2.37 -4.55 3.96
CA THR A 41 2.80 -4.61 2.55
C THR A 41 3.92 -5.61 2.27
N ARG A 42 4.40 -6.35 3.29
CA ARG A 42 5.43 -7.39 3.08
C ARG A 42 4.93 -8.54 2.24
N GLN A 43 3.68 -8.94 2.40
CA GLN A 43 3.09 -9.97 1.54
C GLN A 43 2.77 -9.38 0.17
N VAL A 44 3.26 -10.03 -0.87
CA VAL A 44 3.04 -9.62 -2.26
C VAL A 44 2.52 -10.80 -3.07
N VAL A 45 1.58 -10.54 -3.97
CA VAL A 45 1.16 -11.51 -4.96
C VAL A 45 1.89 -11.21 -6.26
N THR A 46 2.50 -12.24 -6.82
CA THR A 46 3.22 -12.19 -8.09
C THR A 46 2.34 -12.76 -9.18
N TYR A 47 2.13 -11.98 -10.24
CA TYR A 47 1.42 -12.36 -11.46
C TYR A 47 2.42 -12.45 -12.60
N GLU A 48 2.55 -13.63 -13.19
CA GLU A 48 3.38 -13.86 -14.37
C GLU A 48 2.51 -13.74 -15.63
N LEU A 49 2.74 -12.71 -16.45
CA LEU A 49 2.00 -12.46 -17.68
C LEU A 49 2.87 -12.64 -18.92
N LYS A 50 2.41 -13.44 -19.87
CA LYS A 50 3.07 -13.62 -21.17
C LYS A 50 2.43 -12.69 -22.20
N LEU A 51 3.07 -11.54 -22.41
CA LEU A 51 2.60 -10.49 -23.31
C LEU A 51 3.34 -10.55 -24.66
N PRO A 52 2.69 -11.02 -25.74
CA PRO A 52 3.22 -10.92 -27.10
C PRO A 52 3.60 -9.47 -27.43
N ASN A 53 4.52 -9.30 -28.38
CA ASN A 53 4.78 -7.96 -28.91
C ASN A 53 3.52 -7.44 -29.60
N GLU A 54 3.22 -6.15 -29.43
CA GLU A 54 2.05 -5.48 -30.01
C GLU A 54 0.69 -6.00 -29.49
N ALA A 55 0.68 -6.76 -28.39
CA ALA A 55 -0.56 -7.15 -27.74
C ALA A 55 -1.32 -5.90 -27.25
N VAL A 56 -2.62 -5.84 -27.55
CA VAL A 56 -3.50 -4.75 -27.12
C VAL A 56 -4.63 -5.26 -26.24
N VAL A 57 -5.07 -4.42 -25.30
CA VAL A 57 -6.19 -4.67 -24.39
C VAL A 57 -7.05 -3.43 -24.24
N ALA A 58 -8.27 -3.61 -23.73
CA ALA A 58 -9.11 -2.49 -23.33
C ALA A 58 -8.41 -1.60 -22.29
N ALA A 59 -8.46 -0.29 -22.50
CA ALA A 59 -7.82 0.69 -21.63
C ALA A 59 -8.59 0.86 -20.31
N VAL A 60 -7.87 0.97 -19.20
CA VAL A 60 -8.49 1.30 -17.91
C VAL A 60 -9.07 2.70 -17.96
N GLY A 61 -10.35 2.81 -17.61
CA GLY A 61 -11.11 4.07 -17.62
C GLY A 61 -11.71 4.45 -18.99
N ALA A 62 -11.41 3.68 -20.04
CA ALA A 62 -11.95 3.89 -21.38
C ALA A 62 -12.09 2.53 -22.11
N PRO A 63 -13.12 1.72 -21.79
CA PRO A 63 -13.25 0.35 -22.28
C PRO A 63 -13.38 0.23 -23.81
N ASP A 64 -13.83 1.29 -24.48
CA ASP A 64 -13.96 1.36 -25.94
C ASP A 64 -12.63 1.68 -26.65
N GLN A 65 -11.57 1.95 -25.89
CA GLN A 65 -10.23 2.22 -26.42
C GLN A 65 -9.29 1.05 -26.18
N LEU A 66 -8.44 0.78 -27.17
CA LEU A 66 -7.37 -0.20 -27.06
C LEU A 66 -6.05 0.48 -26.70
N ARG A 67 -5.25 -0.21 -25.89
CA ARG A 67 -3.93 0.22 -25.46
C ARG A 67 -2.95 -0.95 -25.53
N ASP A 68 -1.68 -0.66 -25.75
CA ASP A 68 -0.61 -1.63 -25.58
C ASP A 68 -0.69 -2.30 -24.18
N ALA A 69 -0.63 -3.63 -24.18
CA ALA A 69 -0.85 -4.43 -22.98
C ALA A 69 0.27 -4.25 -21.94
N ARG A 70 1.51 -3.95 -22.37
CA ARG A 70 2.62 -3.69 -21.44
C ARG A 70 2.46 -2.33 -20.78
N ASP A 71 2.11 -1.31 -21.56
CA ASP A 71 1.83 0.03 -21.02
C ASP A 71 0.61 0.01 -20.10
N GLN A 72 -0.41 -0.76 -20.45
CA GLN A 72 -1.59 -0.95 -19.61
C GLN A 72 -1.23 -1.65 -18.29
N LEU A 73 -0.41 -2.71 -18.33
CA LEU A 73 0.06 -3.39 -17.12
C LEU A 73 0.88 -2.46 -16.23
N GLN A 74 1.82 -1.70 -16.81
CA GLN A 74 2.63 -0.74 -16.04
C GLN A 74 1.77 0.32 -15.37
N LEU A 75 0.76 0.86 -16.07
CA LEU A 75 -0.18 1.81 -15.48
C LEU A 75 -0.91 1.19 -14.28
N VAL A 76 -1.49 0.00 -14.44
CA VAL A 76 -2.26 -0.63 -13.36
C VAL A 76 -1.37 -0.92 -12.15
N VAL A 77 -0.16 -1.44 -12.37
CA VAL A 77 0.79 -1.72 -11.28
C VAL A 77 1.20 -0.44 -10.55
N ALA A 78 1.43 0.66 -11.27
CA ALA A 78 1.73 1.95 -10.67
C ALA A 78 0.58 2.48 -9.80
N LEU A 79 -0.67 2.29 -10.23
CA LEU A 79 -1.87 2.69 -9.46
C LEU A 79 -2.09 1.86 -8.20
N THR A 80 -1.50 0.66 -8.14
CA THR A 80 -1.64 -0.26 -7.01
C THR A 80 -0.39 -0.28 -6.11
N GLY A 81 0.60 0.57 -6.38
CA GLY A 81 1.86 0.63 -5.62
C GLY A 81 2.71 -0.63 -5.74
N GLY A 82 2.57 -1.37 -6.84
CA GLY A 82 3.33 -2.58 -7.12
C GLY A 82 4.61 -2.31 -7.91
N ALA A 83 5.28 -3.39 -8.33
CA ALA A 83 6.47 -3.34 -9.17
C ALA A 83 6.35 -4.28 -10.37
N VAL A 84 6.96 -3.90 -11.49
CA VAL A 84 7.06 -4.75 -12.68
C VAL A 84 8.50 -5.22 -12.86
N ALA A 85 8.70 -6.51 -13.06
CA ALA A 85 9.97 -7.12 -13.46
C ALA A 85 9.83 -7.83 -14.80
N LYS A 86 10.95 -8.03 -15.50
CA LYS A 86 10.99 -8.80 -16.76
C LYS A 86 11.38 -10.24 -16.46
N PHE A 87 10.83 -11.19 -17.22
CA PHE A 87 11.28 -12.58 -17.24
C PHE A 87 11.29 -13.10 -18.68
N PRO A 88 11.98 -14.23 -18.97
CA PRO A 88 12.04 -14.77 -20.32
C PRO A 88 10.63 -15.02 -20.89
N GLY A 89 10.24 -14.20 -21.86
CA GLY A 89 8.95 -14.29 -22.54
C GLY A 89 7.80 -13.49 -21.94
N GLY A 90 8.00 -12.67 -20.90
CA GLY A 90 6.88 -11.92 -20.30
C GLY A 90 7.25 -10.86 -19.26
N LEU A 91 6.23 -10.38 -18.55
CA LEU A 91 6.32 -9.43 -17.45
C LEU A 91 5.77 -10.05 -16.16
N ILE A 92 6.48 -9.81 -15.06
CA ILE A 92 6.05 -10.16 -13.71
C ILE A 92 5.50 -8.89 -13.05
N ALA A 93 4.25 -8.89 -12.62
CA ALA A 93 3.69 -7.87 -11.76
C ALA A 93 3.68 -8.34 -10.31
N ARG A 94 4.32 -7.57 -9.42
CA ARG A 94 4.32 -7.78 -7.97
C ARG A 94 3.39 -6.77 -7.32
N VAL A 95 2.39 -7.25 -6.60
CA VAL A 95 1.31 -6.43 -6.06
C VAL A 95 1.24 -6.65 -4.56
N PRO A 96 1.29 -5.59 -3.73
CA PRO A 96 1.08 -5.71 -2.29
C PRO A 96 -0.27 -6.35 -1.98
N MET A 97 -0.31 -7.27 -1.01
CA MET A 97 -1.53 -8.01 -0.64
C MET A 97 -2.76 -7.11 -0.40
N PRO A 98 -2.64 -5.95 0.28
CA PRO A 98 -3.78 -5.04 0.47
C PRO A 98 -4.35 -4.45 -0.84
N ALA A 99 -3.56 -4.44 -1.92
CA ALA A 99 -3.93 -3.86 -3.21
C ALA A 99 -4.40 -4.90 -4.24
N VAL A 100 -4.34 -6.20 -3.93
CA VAL A 100 -4.65 -7.31 -4.85
C VAL A 100 -6.04 -7.20 -5.46
N GLY A 101 -7.09 -7.04 -4.66
CA GLY A 101 -8.45 -6.95 -5.20
C GLY A 101 -8.66 -5.76 -6.16
N ARG A 102 -8.00 -4.63 -5.88
CA ARG A 102 -8.01 -3.47 -6.77
C ARG A 102 -7.22 -3.74 -8.05
N PHE A 103 -6.04 -4.35 -7.92
CA PHE A 103 -5.23 -4.75 -9.06
C PHE A 103 -6.00 -5.68 -9.99
N GLU A 104 -6.59 -6.75 -9.48
CA GLU A 104 -7.32 -7.74 -10.28
C GLU A 104 -8.52 -7.12 -11.00
N THR A 105 -9.22 -6.19 -10.35
CA THR A 105 -10.34 -5.45 -10.96
C THR A 105 -9.86 -4.61 -12.15
N LEU A 106 -8.75 -3.89 -12.00
CA LEU A 106 -8.21 -3.00 -13.04
C LEU A 106 -7.48 -3.76 -14.15
N ALA A 107 -6.79 -4.84 -13.80
CA ALA A 107 -6.02 -5.68 -14.70
C ALA A 107 -6.87 -6.80 -15.31
N LYS A 108 -8.18 -6.87 -15.03
CA LYS A 108 -9.05 -7.96 -15.49
C LYS A 108 -8.83 -8.36 -16.97
N PRO A 109 -8.82 -7.43 -17.94
CA PRO A 109 -8.59 -7.78 -19.34
C PRO A 109 -7.20 -8.39 -19.60
N LEU A 110 -6.17 -7.97 -18.85
CA LEU A 110 -4.81 -8.51 -18.95
C LEU A 110 -4.72 -9.91 -18.34
N LEU A 111 -5.36 -10.11 -17.18
CA LEU A 111 -5.32 -11.38 -16.46
C LEU A 111 -6.06 -12.47 -17.22
N GLU A 112 -7.24 -12.16 -17.77
CA GLU A 112 -8.02 -13.11 -18.57
C GLU A 112 -7.30 -13.52 -19.86
N ALA A 113 -6.54 -12.60 -20.48
CA ALA A 113 -5.88 -12.85 -21.76
C ALA A 113 -4.47 -13.45 -21.64
N PHE A 114 -3.71 -13.09 -20.61
CA PHE A 114 -2.25 -13.30 -20.61
C PHE A 114 -1.66 -13.88 -19.32
N LEU A 115 -2.46 -14.12 -18.28
CA LEU A 115 -1.96 -14.69 -17.03
C LEU A 115 -1.50 -16.14 -17.25
N VAL A 116 -0.28 -16.44 -16.80
CA VAL A 116 0.31 -17.78 -16.89
C VAL A 116 0.44 -18.42 -15.51
N ALA A 117 0.80 -17.63 -14.50
CA ALA A 117 0.92 -18.12 -13.13
C ALA A 117 0.65 -17.00 -12.12
N MET A 118 0.18 -17.40 -10.95
CA MET A 118 0.00 -16.54 -9.78
C MET A 118 0.64 -17.21 -8.57
N ARG A 119 1.42 -16.46 -7.80
CA ARG A 119 2.11 -16.95 -6.59
C ARG A 119 1.97 -15.94 -5.46
N LEU A 120 1.85 -16.44 -4.23
CA LEU A 120 1.98 -15.62 -3.04
C LEU A 120 3.46 -15.66 -2.60
N ASP A 121 4.08 -14.50 -2.52
CA ASP A 121 5.47 -14.34 -2.12
C ASP A 121 5.58 -13.36 -0.93
N GLU A 122 6.71 -13.38 -0.26
CA GLU A 122 7.07 -12.37 0.73
C GLU A 122 8.12 -11.44 0.11
N ALA A 123 7.87 -10.12 0.15
CA ALA A 123 8.82 -9.13 -0.32
C ALA A 123 10.07 -9.16 0.57
N PRO A 124 11.28 -9.14 -0.02
CA PRO A 124 12.51 -9.13 0.76
C PRO A 124 12.55 -7.87 1.65
N CYS A 125 12.92 -8.03 2.93
CA CYS A 125 13.26 -6.91 3.79
C CYS A 125 14.41 -6.11 3.15
N ALA A 126 14.21 -4.81 2.98
CA ALA A 126 15.27 -3.87 2.63
C ALA A 126 16.12 -3.51 3.86
#